data_AF-A0A2N3XV62-F1
#
_entry.id   AF-A0A2N3XV62-F1
#
_cell.length_a   1.000
_cell.length_b   1.000
_cell.length_c   1.000
_cell.angle_alpha   90.00
_cell.angle_beta   90.00
_cell.angle_gamma   90.00
#
_symmetry.space_group_name_H-M   'P 1'
#
loop_
_entity.id
_entity.type
_entity.pdbx_description
1 polymer ?
#
loop_
_entity_poly.entity_id
_entity_poly.type
_entity_poly.pdbx_seq_one_letter_code
_entity_poly.pdbx_strand_id
1 'polypeptide(L)'
;MNPPINNEDALRRYPELQQLVTVREVGWVFRPIQDQDGPLEGIAGSFSRNQYTDAIFIFDRTNVSAARVLDDAYGGGCVWSKEGSDLQEVVYELLGLPEPGDPGAPYLVKRSSLLWTP
;
A
#
# COMPACT_ATOMS: atom_id res chain seq x y z
N MET A 1 -20.86 -3.04 -22.45
CA MET A 1 -19.61 -2.51 -21.84
C MET A 1 -19.94 -1.14 -21.26
N ASN A 2 -19.79 -0.96 -19.94
CA ASN A 2 -19.92 0.37 -19.35
C ASN A 2 -18.71 1.21 -19.76
N PRO A 3 -18.89 2.48 -20.16
CA PRO A 3 -17.76 3.35 -20.48
C PRO A 3 -16.85 3.50 -19.26
N PRO A 4 -15.52 3.62 -19.46
CA PRO A 4 -14.60 3.90 -18.38
C PRO A 4 -15.02 5.19 -17.68
N ILE A 5 -15.16 5.14 -16.36
CA ILE A 5 -15.45 6.31 -15.56
C ILE A 5 -14.21 7.19 -15.49
N ASN A 6 -14.36 8.50 -15.66
CA ASN A 6 -13.25 9.44 -15.47
C ASN A 6 -12.99 9.65 -13.97
N ASN A 7 -11.87 10.30 -13.63
CA ASN A 7 -11.49 10.52 -12.22
C ASN A 7 -12.54 11.32 -11.45
N GLU A 8 -13.14 12.36 -12.04
CA GLU A 8 -14.15 13.18 -11.36
C GLU A 8 -15.40 12.37 -10.99
N ASP A 9 -15.88 11.53 -11.91
CA ASP A 9 -17.02 10.64 -11.69
C ASP A 9 -16.69 9.52 -10.70
N ALA A 10 -15.46 9.01 -10.74
CA ALA A 10 -14.97 8.03 -9.77
C ALA A 10 -14.95 8.63 -8.36
N LEU A 11 -14.40 9.84 -8.19
CA LEU A 11 -14.32 10.53 -6.91
C LEU A 11 -15.68 10.96 -6.38
N ARG A 12 -16.63 11.32 -7.26
CA ARG A 12 -18.01 11.61 -6.85
C ARG A 12 -18.71 10.38 -6.29
N ARG A 13 -18.41 9.19 -6.81
CA ARG A 13 -18.99 7.91 -6.35
C ARG A 13 -18.24 7.30 -5.18
N TYR A 14 -16.92 7.49 -5.14
CA TYR A 14 -15.99 6.92 -4.17
C TYR A 14 -15.01 8.00 -3.68
N PRO A 15 -15.46 8.91 -2.80
CA PRO A 15 -14.62 10.00 -2.29
C PRO A 15 -13.34 9.52 -1.60
N GLU A 16 -13.35 8.30 -1.05
CA GLU A 16 -12.19 7.66 -0.42
C GLU A 16 -10.99 7.51 -1.38
N LEU A 17 -11.23 7.45 -2.69
CA LEU A 17 -10.18 7.32 -3.70
C LEU A 17 -9.34 8.61 -3.90
N GLN A 18 -9.76 9.73 -3.32
CA GLN A 18 -9.06 11.02 -3.47
C GLN A 18 -7.58 10.93 -3.09
N GLN A 19 -7.26 10.18 -2.03
CA GLN A 19 -5.89 10.02 -1.60
C GLN A 19 -5.06 9.21 -2.61
N LEU A 20 -5.65 8.21 -3.27
CA LEU A 20 -4.99 7.42 -4.31
C LEU A 20 -4.65 8.25 -5.56
N VAL A 21 -5.56 9.14 -5.95
CA VAL A 21 -5.30 10.09 -7.05
C VAL A 21 -4.13 11.01 -6.67
N THR A 22 -4.15 11.53 -5.44
CA THR A 22 -3.10 12.42 -4.93
C THR A 22 -1.73 11.73 -4.92
N VAL A 23 -1.65 10.49 -4.43
CA VAL A 23 -0.36 9.77 -4.40
C VAL A 23 0.14 9.39 -5.79
N ARG A 24 -0.77 9.10 -6.74
CA ARG A 24 -0.41 8.82 -8.13
C ARG A 24 0.30 10.01 -8.78
N GLU A 25 -0.12 11.23 -8.49
CA GLU A 25 0.48 12.45 -9.06
C GLU A 25 1.93 12.68 -8.58
N VAL A 26 2.30 12.15 -7.42
CA VAL A 26 3.65 12.28 -6.84
C VAL A 26 4.57 11.09 -7.12
N GLY A 27 4.19 10.22 -8.07
CA GLY A 27 5.05 9.18 -8.62
C GLY A 27 4.70 7.75 -8.22
N TRP A 28 3.58 7.53 -7.53
CA TRP A 28 3.09 6.16 -7.28
C TRP A 28 2.65 5.48 -8.57
N VAL A 29 3.01 4.20 -8.70
CA VAL A 29 2.64 3.35 -9.82
C VAL A 29 1.61 2.34 -9.35
N PHE A 30 0.44 2.32 -10.00
CA PHE A 30 -0.63 1.37 -9.70
C PHE A 30 -0.77 0.32 -10.81
N ARG A 31 -1.00 -0.93 -10.40
CA ARG A 31 -1.15 -2.10 -11.29
C ARG A 31 -2.33 -2.95 -10.80
N PRO A 32 -3.13 -3.52 -11.71
CA PRO A 32 -4.15 -4.49 -11.32
C PRO A 32 -3.49 -5.75 -10.76
N ILE A 33 -4.12 -6.33 -9.75
CA ILE A 33 -3.87 -7.69 -9.29
C ILE A 33 -4.93 -8.55 -9.98
N GLN A 34 -4.48 -9.37 -10.91
CA GLN A 34 -5.32 -10.28 -11.68
C GLN A 34 -4.51 -11.53 -11.98
N ASP A 35 -5.13 -12.70 -11.87
CA ASP A 35 -4.57 -13.92 -12.45
C ASP A 35 -4.52 -13.80 -13.98
N GLN A 36 -3.71 -14.64 -14.63
CA GLN A 36 -3.32 -14.53 -16.04
C GLN A 36 -4.47 -14.24 -17.02
N ASP A 37 -5.69 -14.74 -16.72
CA ASP A 37 -6.95 -14.44 -17.41
C ASP A 37 -8.13 -14.26 -16.42
N GLY A 38 -7.82 -13.92 -15.17
CA GLY A 38 -8.77 -13.84 -14.06
C GLY A 38 -9.53 -12.51 -13.99
N PRO A 39 -10.59 -12.44 -13.18
CA PRO A 39 -11.19 -11.15 -12.83
C PRO A 39 -10.18 -10.27 -12.10
N LEU A 40 -10.42 -8.95 -12.09
CA LEU A 40 -9.67 -8.04 -11.23
C LEU A 40 -9.93 -8.42 -9.76
N GLU A 41 -8.87 -8.81 -9.05
CA GLU A 41 -8.93 -9.21 -7.63
C GLU A 41 -8.55 -8.06 -6.70
N GLY A 42 -7.80 -7.09 -7.21
CA GLY A 42 -7.40 -5.92 -6.45
C GLY A 42 -6.49 -4.98 -7.23
N ILE A 43 -5.94 -4.00 -6.52
CA ILE A 43 -5.00 -3.03 -7.06
C ILE A 43 -3.78 -3.00 -6.15
N ALA A 44 -2.60 -3.14 -6.72
CA ALA A 44 -1.33 -2.89 -6.06
C ALA A 44 -0.80 -1.52 -6.47
N GLY A 45 -0.48 -0.67 -5.51
CA GLY A 45 0.27 0.57 -5.69
C GLY A 45 1.65 0.44 -5.09
N SER A 46 2.67 1.00 -5.74
CA SER A 46 3.99 1.10 -5.16
C SER A 46 4.66 2.44 -5.45
N PHE A 47 5.55 2.84 -4.54
CA PHE A 47 6.40 4.00 -4.67
C PHE A 47 7.78 3.69 -4.11
N SER A 48 8.78 3.72 -4.98
CA SER A 48 10.15 3.40 -4.63
C SER A 48 10.99 4.67 -4.50
N ARG A 49 11.74 4.75 -3.39
CA ARG A 49 12.86 5.67 -3.20
C ARG A 49 14.14 4.85 -3.12
N ASN A 50 15.30 5.53 -3.07
CA ASN A 50 16.59 4.86 -3.03
C ASN A 50 16.72 3.82 -1.89
N GLN A 51 16.14 4.09 -0.71
CA GLN A 51 16.35 3.24 0.47
C GLN A 51 15.21 2.26 0.74
N TYR A 52 14.03 2.47 0.15
CA TYR A 52 12.84 1.70 0.46
C TYR A 52 11.79 1.76 -0.65
N THR A 53 10.87 0.81 -0.61
CA THR A 53 9.64 0.82 -1.39
C THR A 53 8.44 0.77 -0.46
N ASP A 54 7.53 1.73 -0.64
CA ASP A 54 6.20 1.68 -0.09
C ASP A 54 5.28 0.93 -1.04
N ALA A 55 4.43 0.08 -0.48
CA ALA A 55 3.44 -0.69 -1.20
C ALA A 55 2.08 -0.57 -0.53
N ILE A 56 1.02 -0.53 -1.33
CA ILE A 56 -0.37 -0.63 -0.90
C ILE A 56 -1.09 -1.66 -1.76
N PHE A 57 -1.91 -2.51 -1.14
CA PHE A 57 -2.75 -3.49 -1.79
C PHE A 57 -4.20 -3.22 -1.38
N ILE A 58 -5.07 -3.12 -2.36
CA ILE A 58 -6.48 -2.79 -2.17
C ILE A 58 -7.28 -3.88 -2.86
N PHE A 59 -7.89 -4.77 -2.07
CA PHE A 59 -8.73 -5.84 -2.59
C PHE A 59 -10.19 -5.41 -2.64
N ASP A 60 -10.63 -4.73 -1.58
CA ASP A 60 -11.95 -4.09 -1.50
C ASP A 60 -11.93 -2.90 -0.52
N ARG A 61 -13.09 -2.30 -0.28
CA ARG A 61 -13.22 -1.11 0.59
C ARG A 61 -12.85 -1.38 2.05
N THR A 62 -12.86 -2.64 2.46
CA THR A 62 -12.65 -3.13 3.83
C THR A 62 -11.43 -4.03 3.97
N ASN A 63 -10.68 -4.22 2.88
CA ASN A 63 -9.50 -5.06 2.85
C ASN A 63 -8.38 -4.32 2.11
N VAL A 64 -7.65 -3.54 2.90
CA VAL A 64 -6.50 -2.76 2.45
C VAL A 64 -5.30 -3.16 3.30
N SER A 65 -4.16 -3.38 2.64
CA SER A 65 -2.89 -3.57 3.33
C SER A 65 -1.82 -2.65 2.76
N ALA A 66 -0.87 -2.27 3.59
CA ALA A 66 0.27 -1.47 3.19
C ALA A 66 1.53 -1.93 3.89
N ALA A 67 2.67 -1.67 3.26
CA ALA A 67 3.98 -1.99 3.83
C ALA A 67 5.06 -1.02 3.35
N ARG A 68 6.09 -0.83 4.18
CA ARG A 68 7.38 -0.26 3.80
C ARG A 68 8.44 -1.35 3.87
N VAL A 69 9.12 -1.56 2.74
CA VAL A 69 10.19 -2.55 2.61
C VAL A 69 11.49 -1.82 2.29
N LEU A 70 12.53 -2.04 3.08
CA LEU A 70 13.85 -1.50 2.80
C LEU A 70 14.47 -2.23 1.60
N ASP A 71 15.25 -1.49 0.82
CA ASP A 71 16.13 -2.06 -0.18
C ASP A 71 17.25 -2.87 0.51
N ASP A 72 17.71 -3.94 -0.14
CA ASP A 72 18.70 -4.87 0.41
C ASP A 72 20.03 -4.17 0.78
N ALA A 73 20.41 -3.11 0.05
CA ALA A 73 21.60 -2.32 0.36
C ALA A 73 21.49 -1.55 1.69
N TYR A 74 20.27 -1.42 2.23
CA TYR A 74 19.96 -0.71 3.47
C TYR A 74 19.45 -1.66 4.57
N GLY A 75 19.76 -2.96 4.46
CA GLY A 75 19.40 -3.98 5.44
C GLY A 75 18.21 -4.85 5.04
N GLY A 76 17.47 -4.44 4.00
CA GLY A 76 16.37 -5.21 3.43
C GLY A 76 15.18 -5.41 4.34
N GLY A 77 14.14 -6.02 3.78
CA GLY A 77 13.00 -6.53 4.53
C GLY A 77 11.93 -5.49 4.92
N CYS A 78 10.80 -6.00 5.40
CA CYS A 78 9.66 -5.19 5.80
C CYS A 78 9.89 -4.57 7.18
N VAL A 79 9.84 -3.23 7.26
CA VAL A 79 10.06 -2.45 8.48
C VAL A 79 8.78 -1.81 9.02
N TRP A 80 7.71 -1.84 8.24
CA TRP A 80 6.37 -1.47 8.69
C TRP A 80 5.34 -2.17 7.82
N SER A 81 4.25 -2.61 8.42
CA SER A 81 3.08 -3.10 7.70
C SER A 81 1.81 -2.82 8.47
N LYS A 82 0.73 -2.58 7.75
CA LYS A 82 -0.61 -2.44 8.32
C LYS A 82 -1.63 -3.12 7.43
N GLU A 83 -2.58 -3.79 8.05
CA GLU A 83 -3.83 -4.25 7.45
C GLU A 83 -4.96 -3.45 8.08
N GLY A 84 -5.98 -3.10 7.30
CA GLY A 84 -7.09 -2.27 7.77
C GLY A 84 -8.30 -2.33 6.86
N SER A 85 -9.42 -1.87 7.41
CA SER A 85 -10.71 -1.78 6.72
C SER A 85 -11.06 -0.36 6.26
N ASP A 86 -10.17 0.61 6.49
CA ASP A 86 -10.30 1.98 6.01
C ASP A 86 -9.08 2.34 5.16
N LEU A 87 -9.31 2.55 3.86
CA LEU A 87 -8.29 2.97 2.90
C LEU A 87 -7.60 4.27 3.35
N GLN A 88 -8.35 5.25 3.85
CA GLN A 88 -7.80 6.55 4.18
C GLN A 88 -6.88 6.47 5.40
N GLU A 89 -7.25 5.67 6.38
CA GLU A 89 -6.43 5.42 7.57
C GLU A 89 -5.10 4.76 7.18
N VAL A 90 -5.15 3.70 6.38
CA VAL A 90 -3.95 2.95 5.96
C VAL A 90 -3.02 3.82 5.12
N VAL A 91 -3.56 4.58 4.15
CA VAL A 91 -2.78 5.49 3.32
C VAL A 91 -2.18 6.63 4.16
N TYR A 92 -2.97 7.24 5.05
CA TYR A 92 -2.49 8.32 5.90
C TYR A 92 -1.31 7.88 6.77
N GLU A 93 -1.39 6.71 7.40
CA GLU A 93 -0.29 6.21 8.22
C GLU A 93 0.96 5.87 7.41
N LEU A 94 0.82 5.23 6.24
CA LEU A 94 1.95 4.91 5.37
C LEU A 94 2.68 6.18 4.90
N LEU A 95 1.94 7.19 4.47
CA LEU A 95 2.52 8.46 4.00
C LEU A 95 3.08 9.30 5.16
N GLY A 96 2.56 9.12 6.37
CA GLY A 96 3.04 9.77 7.58
C GLY A 96 4.31 9.17 8.18
N LEU A 97 4.81 8.05 7.63
CA LEU A 97 6.02 7.40 8.14
C LEU A 97 7.26 8.29 7.97
N PRO A 98 8.06 8.50 9.03
CA PRO A 98 9.38 9.10 8.92
C PRO A 98 10.28 8.33 7.94
N GLU A 99 11.30 9.00 7.40
CA GLU A 99 12.31 8.34 6.57
C GLU A 99 13.03 7.25 7.38
N PRO A 100 13.41 6.11 6.76
CA PRO A 100 14.19 5.09 7.46
C PRO A 100 15.46 5.67 8.11
N GLY A 101 15.65 5.36 9.40
CA GLY A 101 16.79 5.86 10.18
C GLY A 101 16.53 7.16 10.95
N ASP A 102 15.44 7.88 10.66
CA ASP A 102 15.06 9.06 11.43
C ASP A 102 14.52 8.67 12.83
N PRO A 103 14.61 9.55 13.83
CA PRO A 103 13.96 9.35 15.12
C PRO A 103 12.45 9.10 14.96
N GLY A 104 11.98 7.95 15.46
CA GLY A 104 10.57 7.56 15.35
C GLY A 104 10.22 6.78 14.08
N ALA A 105 11.19 6.53 13.19
CA ALA A 105 11.00 5.59 12.09
C ALA A 105 10.65 4.19 12.63
N PRO A 106 9.67 3.49 12.04
CA PRO A 106 9.30 2.17 12.50
C PRO A 106 10.39 1.14 12.21
N TYR A 107 10.55 0.19 13.14
CA TYR A 107 11.32 -1.02 12.94
C TYR A 107 10.40 -2.20 13.27
N LEU A 108 9.95 -2.94 12.26
CA LEU A 108 9.09 -4.09 12.48
C LEU A 108 9.89 -5.19 13.18
N VAL A 109 9.67 -5.36 14.47
CA VAL A 109 10.20 -6.49 15.22
C VAL A 109 9.34 -7.71 14.89
N LYS A 110 9.76 -8.50 13.90
CA LYS A 110 9.16 -9.82 13.67
C LYS A 110 9.48 -10.71 14.87
N ARG A 111 8.51 -10.91 15.77
CA ARG A 111 8.62 -12.00 16.75
C ARG A 111 8.74 -13.29 15.96
N SER A 112 9.87 -14.00 16.11
CA SER A 112 9.98 -15.38 15.69
C SER A 112 8.98 -16.20 16.49
N SER A 113 7.82 -16.51 15.93
CA SER A 113 6.91 -17.49 16.51
C SER A 113 7.46 -18.88 16.20
N LEU A 114 8.39 -19.36 17.05
CA LEU A 114 8.82 -20.76 17.06
C LEU A 114 7.71 -21.73 17.54
N LEU A 115 6.51 -21.24 17.80
CA LEU A 115 5.38 -22.06 18.24
C LEU A 115 4.53 -22.43 17.03
N TRP A 116 4.97 -23.49 16.35
CA TRP A 116 4.05 -24.38 15.65
C TRP A 116 3.17 -25.06 16.71
N THR A 117 1.85 -24.89 16.64
CA THR A 117 0.88 -25.68 17.41
C THR A 117 0.09 -26.56 16.44
N PRO A 118 0.04 -27.89 16.67
CA PRO A 118 -0.64 -28.86 15.81
C PRO A 118 -2.16 -28.65 15.71
#